data_AF-R9SKP1-F1
#
_entry.id   AF-R9SKP1-F1
#
_cell.length_a   1.000
_cell.length_b   1.000
_cell.length_c   1.000
_cell.angle_alpha   90.00
_cell.angle_beta   90.00
_cell.angle_gamma   90.00
#
_symmetry.space_group_name_H-M   'P 1'
#
loop_
_entity.id
_entity.type
_entity.pdbx_description
1 polymer ?
#
loop_
_entity_poly.entity_id
_entity_poly.type
_entity_poly.pdbx_seq_one_letter_code
_entity_poly.pdbx_strand_id
1 'polypeptide(L)'
;MLLNWSRELRNIDPSIDFRATGGWLKNVTGLDKTVTNGYSIEGNFVKAGDYSEEIENGLYLDCNKEGKKSKPKSDYRLIRVQDGTLSLIDVVYDGRKNWAVDLWDSIAEELNENYVEDESDYIISMILNKTGKNLQLLEEVNRKLESKIKEFQ
;
A
#
# COMPACT_ATOMS: atom_id res chain seq x y z
N MET A 1 7.16 19.18 9.28
CA MET A 1 6.80 19.26 10.71
C MET A 1 7.68 18.34 11.56
N LEU A 2 8.05 18.73 12.78
CA LEU A 2 8.93 17.92 13.64
C LEU A 2 8.18 16.76 14.34
N LEU A 3 8.49 15.51 13.98
CA LEU A 3 7.85 14.28 14.52
C LEU A 3 8.90 13.27 14.98
N ASN A 4 8.58 12.50 16.04
CA ASN A 4 9.39 11.38 16.49
C ASN A 4 8.76 10.06 16.04
N TRP A 5 9.26 9.50 14.93
CA TRP A 5 8.64 8.36 14.28
C TRP A 5 8.46 7.15 15.20
N SER A 6 9.49 6.83 15.99
CA SER A 6 9.46 5.72 16.95
C SER A 6 8.37 5.89 18.02
N ARG A 7 8.17 7.12 18.50
CA ARG A 7 7.10 7.44 19.45
C ARG A 7 5.74 7.31 18.80
N GLU A 8 5.56 7.86 17.59
CA GLU A 8 4.28 7.80 16.90
C GLU A 8 3.89 6.35 16.55
N LEU A 9 4.84 5.50 16.15
CA LEU A 9 4.54 4.07 15.95
C LEU A 9 4.17 3.36 17.24
N ARG A 10 4.77 3.69 18.38
CA ARG A 10 4.34 3.11 19.67
C ARG A 10 2.97 3.61 20.12
N ASN A 11 2.54 4.78 19.67
CA ASN A 11 1.17 5.25 19.91
C ASN A 11 0.16 4.41 19.09
N ILE A 12 0.53 4.01 17.86
CA ILE A 12 -0.28 3.17 16.98
C ILE A 12 -0.26 1.70 17.43
N ASP A 13 0.92 1.17 17.76
CA ASP A 13 1.17 -0.20 18.18
C ASP A 13 2.06 -0.20 19.43
N PRO A 14 1.46 -0.17 20.64
CA PRO A 14 2.21 -0.13 21.90
C PRO A 14 3.09 -1.35 22.16
N SER A 15 2.88 -2.44 21.42
CA SER A 15 3.61 -3.70 21.60
C SER A 15 4.86 -3.83 20.72
N ILE A 16 5.07 -2.88 19.81
CA ILE A 16 6.15 -2.93 18.82
C ILE A 16 7.54 -2.88 19.46
N ASP A 17 8.42 -3.80 19.06
CA ASP A 17 9.84 -3.71 19.37
C ASP A 17 10.55 -2.94 18.25
N PHE A 18 10.40 -1.62 18.29
CA PHE A 18 10.76 -0.71 17.21
C PHE A 18 12.21 -0.92 16.75
N ARG A 19 12.34 -1.43 15.51
CA ARG A 19 13.59 -1.63 14.77
C ARG A 19 14.62 -2.50 15.49
N ALA A 20 14.21 -3.38 16.40
CA ALA A 20 15.12 -4.20 17.20
C ALA A 20 16.10 -5.06 16.39
N THR A 21 15.70 -5.47 15.19
CA THR A 21 16.56 -6.19 14.23
C THR A 21 16.73 -5.45 12.90
N GLY A 22 16.39 -4.16 12.89
CA GLY A 22 16.51 -3.26 11.74
C GLY A 22 15.17 -2.85 11.16
N GLY A 23 15.21 -2.35 9.92
CA GLY A 23 14.06 -1.83 9.21
C GLY A 23 14.43 -0.58 8.40
N TRP A 24 13.47 -0.02 7.69
CA TRP A 24 13.64 1.23 6.95
C TRP A 24 12.32 2.03 6.88
N LEU A 25 12.41 3.32 6.60
CA LEU A 25 11.24 4.14 6.24
C LEU A 25 11.44 4.62 4.81
N LYS A 26 10.35 4.66 4.04
CA LYS A 26 10.35 5.12 2.65
C LYS A 26 9.15 6.03 2.44
N ASN A 27 9.30 7.14 1.72
CA ASN A 27 8.13 7.83 1.19
C ASN A 27 7.59 7.07 -0.03
N VAL A 28 6.28 7.11 -0.24
CA VAL A 28 5.60 6.42 -1.33
C VAL A 28 5.12 7.46 -2.33
N THR A 29 5.62 7.36 -3.56
CA THR A 29 5.29 8.33 -4.63
C THR A 29 4.63 7.70 -5.84
N GLY A 30 4.56 6.37 -5.89
CA GLY A 30 4.07 5.65 -7.06
C GLY A 30 4.14 4.14 -6.90
N LEU A 31 3.67 3.44 -7.93
CA LEU A 31 3.69 1.99 -8.03
C LEU A 31 4.23 1.56 -9.40
N ASP A 32 5.21 0.66 -9.39
CA ASP A 32 5.65 -0.12 -10.54
C ASP A 32 5.06 -1.53 -10.47
N LYS A 33 3.91 -1.73 -11.10
CA LYS A 33 3.20 -3.02 -11.16
C LYS A 33 3.93 -4.08 -12.02
N THR A 34 5.11 -3.80 -12.60
CA THR A 34 5.90 -4.79 -13.38
C THR A 34 6.69 -5.76 -12.50
N VAL A 35 6.91 -5.42 -11.23
CA VAL A 35 7.56 -6.25 -10.21
C VAL A 35 6.61 -6.47 -9.05
N THR A 36 6.74 -7.56 -8.29
CA THR A 36 5.77 -7.94 -7.23
C THR A 36 6.33 -7.88 -5.81
N ASN A 37 7.50 -7.27 -5.62
CA ASN A 37 8.19 -7.20 -4.33
C ASN A 37 8.29 -5.74 -3.87
N GLY A 38 9.07 -5.46 -2.81
CA GLY A 38 9.23 -4.09 -2.30
C GLY A 38 9.75 -3.05 -3.31
N TYR A 39 10.31 -3.47 -4.46
CA TYR A 39 10.68 -2.54 -5.54
C TYR A 39 9.46 -2.02 -6.33
N SER A 40 8.30 -2.67 -6.21
CA SER A 40 7.05 -2.19 -6.81
C SER A 40 6.52 -0.91 -6.19
N ILE A 41 7.02 -0.54 -5.01
CA ILE A 41 6.59 0.66 -4.30
C ILE A 41 7.64 1.72 -4.56
N GLU A 42 7.32 2.74 -5.33
CA GLU A 42 8.26 3.79 -5.74
C GLU A 42 8.44 4.85 -4.65
N GLY A 43 9.60 5.52 -4.67
CA GLY A 43 9.95 6.59 -3.75
C GLY A 43 11.37 6.44 -3.19
N ASN A 44 11.67 7.20 -2.15
CA ASN A 44 13.00 7.35 -1.57
C ASN A 44 13.03 6.88 -0.11
N PHE A 45 14.14 6.26 0.28
CA PHE A 45 14.38 5.96 1.68
C PHE A 45 14.64 7.26 2.44
N VAL A 46 13.91 7.43 3.54
CA VAL A 46 14.03 8.58 4.41
C VAL A 46 14.56 8.15 5.77
N LYS A 47 15.11 9.11 6.49
CA LYS A 47 15.50 8.90 7.88
C LYS A 47 14.24 8.71 8.72
N ALA A 48 14.38 7.83 9.71
CA ALA A 48 13.37 7.51 10.71
C ALA A 48 14.05 6.86 11.89
N GLY A 49 13.69 7.27 13.10
CA GLY A 49 14.25 6.69 14.30
C GLY A 49 13.57 7.17 15.57
N ASP A 50 14.30 7.06 16.67
CA ASP A 50 13.91 7.50 18.01
C ASP A 50 14.24 8.98 18.28
N TYR A 51 14.52 9.75 17.22
CA TYR A 51 14.74 11.18 17.25
C TYR A 51 13.59 11.92 16.57
N SER A 52 13.46 13.21 16.89
CA SER A 52 12.49 14.08 16.24
C SER A 52 13.11 14.66 14.97
N GLU A 53 12.43 14.56 13.84
CA GLU A 53 12.89 15.11 12.57
C GLU A 53 11.74 15.74 11.78
N GLU A 54 12.10 16.60 10.83
CA GLU A 54 11.10 17.21 9.98
C GLU A 54 10.60 16.21 8.94
N ILE A 55 9.31 15.88 9.02
CA ILE A 55 8.61 15.00 8.08
C ILE A 55 7.60 15.84 7.30
N GLU A 56 7.58 15.65 5.99
CA GLU A 56 6.65 16.30 5.06
C GLU A 56 5.32 15.54 5.02
N ASN A 57 4.25 16.25 4.67
CA ASN A 57 2.96 15.60 4.40
C ASN A 57 3.12 14.63 3.21
N GLY A 58 2.44 13.48 3.28
CA GLY A 58 2.49 12.48 2.22
C GLY A 58 2.28 11.06 2.73
N LEU A 59 2.52 10.10 1.85
CA LEU A 59 2.37 8.68 2.11
C LEU A 59 3.73 8.06 2.42
N TYR A 60 3.79 7.21 3.44
CA TYR A 60 5.01 6.58 3.92
C TYR A 60 4.81 5.10 4.17
N LEU A 61 5.85 4.33 3.91
CA LEU A 61 5.91 2.90 4.16
C LEU A 61 6.99 2.60 5.19
N ASP A 62 6.53 2.20 6.37
CA ASP A 62 7.36 1.78 7.47
C ASP A 62 7.62 0.27 7.40
N CYS A 63 8.89 -0.15 7.36
CA CYS A 63 9.28 -1.54 7.57
C CYS A 63 9.92 -1.69 8.95
N ASN A 64 9.24 -2.36 9.87
CA ASN A 64 9.76 -2.72 11.18
C ASN A 64 10.27 -4.17 11.18
N LYS A 65 11.53 -4.39 11.59
CA LYS A 65 12.05 -5.74 11.80
C LYS A 65 12.32 -6.00 13.28
N GLU A 66 11.71 -7.05 13.81
CA GLU A 66 11.78 -7.42 15.22
C GLU A 66 11.93 -8.94 15.43
N GLY A 67 12.09 -9.35 16.69
CA GLY A 67 12.29 -10.75 17.05
C GLY A 67 13.75 -11.21 16.95
N LYS A 68 13.97 -12.49 16.61
CA LYS A 68 15.33 -13.05 16.58
C LYS A 68 16.07 -12.61 15.33
N LYS A 69 17.31 -12.10 15.46
CA LYS A 69 18.16 -11.69 14.31
C LYS A 69 18.32 -12.77 13.23
N SER A 70 18.30 -14.05 13.60
CA SER A 70 18.40 -15.18 12.66
C SER A 70 17.11 -15.46 11.89
N LYS A 71 15.97 -15.00 12.37
CA LYS A 71 14.64 -15.16 11.75
C LYS A 71 13.79 -13.94 12.12
N PRO A 72 14.11 -12.76 11.56
CA PRO A 72 13.42 -11.53 11.89
C PRO A 72 12.00 -11.58 11.33
N LYS A 73 11.04 -11.11 12.12
CA LYS A 73 9.68 -10.80 11.66
C LYS A 73 9.71 -9.42 11.02
N SER A 74 9.17 -9.28 9.81
CA SER A 74 9.11 -8.00 9.10
C SER A 74 7.66 -7.55 8.94
N ASP A 75 7.30 -6.47 9.61
CA ASP A 75 5.98 -5.87 9.49
C ASP A 75 6.07 -4.60 8.65
N TYR A 76 5.09 -4.39 7.78
CA TYR A 76 5.01 -3.26 6.88
C TYR A 76 3.76 -2.44 7.19
N ARG A 77 3.89 -1.14 7.44
CA ARG A 77 2.77 -0.24 7.76
C ARG A 77 2.73 0.90 6.75
N LEU A 78 1.60 1.03 6.07
CA LEU A 78 1.32 2.17 5.19
C LEU A 78 0.71 3.29 6.04
N ILE A 79 1.33 4.47 6.02
CA ILE A 79 1.02 5.57 6.92
C ILE A 79 0.87 6.84 6.10
N ARG A 80 -0.26 7.54 6.29
CA ARG A 80 -0.44 8.91 5.80
C ARG A 80 0.02 9.90 6.86
N VAL A 81 0.84 10.85 6.48
CA VAL A 81 1.19 12.02 7.29
C VAL A 81 0.46 13.22 6.72
N GLN A 82 -0.42 13.82 7.52
CA GLN A 82 -1.15 15.02 7.14
C GLN A 82 -1.30 15.95 8.35
N ASP A 83 -0.86 17.20 8.18
CA ASP A 83 -0.96 18.26 9.18
C ASP A 83 -0.44 17.83 10.57
N GLY A 84 0.64 17.04 10.57
CA GLY A 84 1.28 16.57 11.80
C GLY A 84 0.70 15.33 12.44
N THR A 85 -0.34 14.77 11.82
CA THR A 85 -0.99 13.56 12.29
C THR A 85 -0.55 12.38 11.42
N LEU A 86 -0.18 11.28 12.06
CA LEU A 86 -0.02 9.99 11.39
C LEU A 86 -1.35 9.24 11.44
N SER A 87 -1.78 8.75 10.28
CA SER A 87 -2.91 7.82 10.16
C SER A 87 -2.41 6.51 9.57
N LEU A 88 -2.66 5.40 10.26
CA LEU A 88 -2.41 4.06 9.73
C LEU A 88 -3.46 3.76 8.66
N ILE A 89 -3.01 3.48 7.44
CA ILE A 89 -3.87 3.15 6.31
C ILE A 89 -4.02 1.63 6.19
N ASP A 90 -2.91 0.92 6.15
CA ASP A 90 -2.90 -0.55 6.00
C ASP A 90 -1.64 -1.17 6.62
N VAL A 91 -1.68 -2.47 6.86
CA VAL A 91 -0.61 -3.22 7.52
C VAL A 91 -0.48 -4.65 7.01
N VAL A 92 0.76 -5.05 6.71
CA VAL A 92 1.12 -6.45 6.44
C VAL A 92 2.04 -6.95 7.55
N TYR A 93 1.53 -7.88 8.36
CA TYR A 93 2.30 -8.51 9.43
C TYR A 93 3.08 -9.73 8.94
N ASP A 94 4.31 -9.89 9.43
CA ASP A 94 5.23 -10.98 9.04
C ASP A 94 5.28 -11.20 7.51
N GLY A 95 5.42 -10.09 6.78
CA GLY A 95 5.30 -10.05 5.33
C GLY A 95 6.27 -11.02 4.65
N ARG A 96 5.71 -11.88 3.81
CA ARG A 96 6.43 -12.95 3.10
C ARG A 96 6.72 -12.55 1.66
N LYS A 97 7.06 -13.52 0.80
CA LYS A 97 7.21 -13.29 -0.63
C LYS A 97 5.94 -12.62 -1.18
N ASN A 98 6.13 -11.52 -1.91
CA ASN A 98 5.08 -10.69 -2.51
C ASN A 98 4.22 -9.84 -1.56
N TRP A 99 4.65 -9.61 -0.31
CA TRP A 99 3.95 -8.74 0.65
C TRP A 99 3.60 -7.34 0.10
N ALA A 100 4.35 -6.84 -0.87
CA ALA A 100 4.14 -5.51 -1.43
C ALA A 100 2.85 -5.43 -2.26
N VAL A 101 2.43 -6.53 -2.89
CA VAL A 101 1.19 -6.59 -3.69
C VAL A 101 -0.03 -6.40 -2.80
N ASP A 102 0.03 -6.90 -1.57
CA ASP A 102 -1.06 -6.77 -0.60
C ASP A 102 -1.36 -5.30 -0.23
N LEU A 103 -0.41 -4.39 -0.47
CA LEU A 103 -0.55 -2.95 -0.20
C LEU A 103 -0.89 -2.12 -1.45
N TRP A 104 -0.92 -2.71 -2.65
CA TRP A 104 -1.04 -1.93 -3.89
C TRP A 104 -2.34 -1.16 -4.01
N ASP A 105 -3.47 -1.80 -3.66
CA ASP A 105 -4.77 -1.14 -3.76
C ASP A 105 -4.85 0.03 -2.79
N SER A 106 -4.44 -0.16 -1.53
CA SER A 106 -4.37 0.93 -0.55
C SER A 106 -3.42 2.05 -0.99
N ILE A 107 -2.25 1.73 -1.55
CA ILE A 107 -1.34 2.77 -2.07
C ILE A 107 -1.99 3.53 -3.23
N ALA A 108 -2.64 2.83 -4.15
CA ALA A 108 -3.20 3.45 -5.34
C ALA A 108 -4.38 4.37 -5.00
N GLU A 109 -5.24 3.95 -4.06
CA GLU A 109 -6.33 4.78 -3.51
C GLU A 109 -5.80 6.04 -2.81
N GLU A 110 -4.70 5.92 -2.06
CA GLU A 110 -4.08 7.05 -1.36
C GLU A 110 -3.40 8.04 -2.31
N LEU A 111 -2.88 7.56 -3.46
CA LEU A 111 -2.22 8.39 -4.46
C LEU A 111 -3.20 9.01 -5.47
N ASN A 112 -4.37 8.40 -5.65
CA ASN A 112 -5.38 8.84 -6.58
C ASN A 112 -6.79 8.63 -6.00
N GLU A 113 -7.44 9.75 -5.64
CA GLU A 113 -8.80 9.74 -5.09
C GLU A 113 -9.83 9.12 -6.04
N ASN A 114 -9.57 9.10 -7.36
CA ASN A 114 -10.45 8.50 -8.37
C ASN A 114 -9.97 7.12 -8.83
N TYR A 115 -9.06 6.46 -8.11
CA TYR A 115 -8.44 5.20 -8.53
C TYR A 115 -9.45 4.12 -8.98
N VAL A 116 -10.54 3.94 -8.22
CA VAL A 116 -11.57 2.95 -8.54
C VAL A 116 -12.27 3.26 -9.87
N GLU A 117 -12.54 4.53 -10.12
CA GLU A 117 -13.18 5.00 -11.35
C GLU A 117 -12.22 4.84 -12.54
N ASP A 118 -10.96 5.25 -12.37
CA ASP A 118 -9.92 5.15 -13.40
C ASP A 118 -9.60 3.69 -13.79
N GLU A 119 -9.49 2.78 -12.83
CA GLU A 119 -9.29 1.35 -13.10
C GLU A 119 -10.53 0.73 -13.76
N SER A 120 -11.74 1.15 -13.37
CA SER A 120 -12.98 0.73 -14.02
C SER A 120 -13.01 1.16 -15.49
N ASP A 121 -12.69 2.42 -15.76
CA ASP A 121 -12.61 2.98 -17.11
C ASP A 121 -11.52 2.31 -17.95
N TYR A 122 -10.36 2.03 -17.34
CA TYR A 122 -9.28 1.29 -17.99
C TYR A 122 -9.73 -0.11 -18.40
N ILE A 123 -10.36 -0.87 -17.50
CA ILE A 123 -10.90 -2.21 -17.79
C ILE A 123 -11.95 -2.14 -18.90
N ILE A 124 -12.88 -1.17 -18.84
CA ILE A 124 -13.90 -0.96 -19.88
C ILE A 124 -13.23 -0.69 -21.23
N SER A 125 -12.21 0.18 -21.28
CA SER A 125 -11.48 0.48 -22.51
C SER A 125 -10.76 -0.75 -23.07
N MET A 126 -10.15 -1.58 -22.22
CA MET A 126 -9.51 -2.83 -22.61
C MET A 126 -10.52 -3.82 -23.19
N ILE A 127 -11.69 -3.96 -22.55
CA ILE A 127 -12.77 -4.81 -23.05
C ILE A 127 -13.23 -4.28 -24.40
N LEU A 128 -13.60 -3.01 -24.52
CA LEU A 128 -14.05 -2.40 -25.77
C LEU A 128 -13.03 -2.58 -26.92
N ASN A 129 -11.74 -2.41 -26.64
CA ASN A 129 -10.68 -2.62 -27.61
C ASN A 129 -10.60 -4.09 -28.07
N LYS A 130 -10.68 -5.04 -27.13
CA LYS A 130 -10.63 -6.48 -27.45
C LYS A 130 -11.89 -7.00 -28.13
N THR A 131 -13.06 -6.42 -27.83
CA THR A 131 -14.34 -6.82 -28.41
C THR A 131 -14.65 -6.11 -29.73
N GLY A 132 -13.78 -5.20 -30.18
CA GLY A 132 -14.02 -4.39 -31.38
C GLY A 132 -15.23 -3.45 -31.22
N LYS A 133 -15.51 -3.01 -29.98
CA LYS A 133 -16.69 -2.21 -29.61
C LYS A 133 -18.03 -2.90 -29.88
N ASN A 134 -18.07 -4.23 -29.87
CA ASN A 134 -19.31 -4.98 -30.06
C ASN A 134 -20.19 -4.94 -28.81
N LEU A 135 -21.23 -4.10 -28.84
CA LEU A 135 -22.19 -3.90 -27.74
C LEU A 135 -22.82 -5.21 -27.24
N GLN A 136 -23.16 -6.15 -28.14
CA GLN A 136 -23.80 -7.41 -27.73
C GLN A 136 -22.88 -8.27 -26.87
N LEU A 137 -21.57 -8.25 -27.16
CA LEU A 137 -20.59 -9.00 -26.37
C LEU A 137 -20.39 -8.36 -24.99
N LEU A 138 -20.44 -7.02 -24.89
CA LEU A 138 -20.37 -6.31 -23.61
C LEU A 138 -21.58 -6.60 -22.74
N GLU A 139 -22.79 -6.58 -23.31
CA GLU A 139 -24.02 -6.95 -22.59
C GLU A 139 -23.97 -8.40 -22.10
N GLU A 140 -23.38 -9.32 -22.88
CA GLU A 140 -23.19 -10.70 -22.46
C GLU A 140 -22.16 -10.83 -21.33
N VAL A 141 -21.03 -10.12 -21.41
CA VAL A 141 -20.00 -10.11 -20.36
C VAL A 141 -20.55 -9.52 -19.06
N ASN A 142 -21.26 -8.40 -19.11
CA ASN A 142 -21.84 -7.78 -17.92
C ASN A 142 -22.83 -8.72 -17.22
N ARG A 143 -23.70 -9.38 -17.99
CA ARG A 143 -24.64 -10.39 -17.47
C ARG A 143 -23.93 -11.55 -16.77
N LYS A 144 -22.84 -12.04 -17.36
CA LYS A 144 -22.05 -13.13 -16.77
C LYS A 144 -21.34 -12.70 -15.50
N LEU A 145 -20.81 -11.48 -15.46
CA LEU A 145 -20.20 -10.89 -14.26
C LEU A 145 -21.23 -10.75 -13.12
N GLU A 146 -22.38 -10.16 -13.39
CA GLU A 146 -23.45 -10.02 -12.39
C GLU A 146 -23.90 -11.38 -11.82
N SER A 147 -24.05 -12.40 -12.69
CA SER A 147 -24.35 -13.76 -12.26
C SER A 147 -23.28 -14.33 -11.34
N LYS A 148 -21.99 -14.09 -11.65
CA LYS A 148 -20.88 -14.59 -10.83
C LYS A 148 -20.76 -13.86 -9.50
N ILE A 149 -20.94 -12.54 -9.46
CA ILE A 149 -20.93 -11.77 -8.22
C ILE A 149 -22.00 -12.30 -7.25
N LYS A 150 -23.20 -12.62 -7.76
CA LYS A 150 -24.26 -13.26 -6.97
C LYS A 150 -23.92 -14.64 -6.43
N GLU A 151 -23.02 -15.40 -7.06
CA GLU A 151 -22.57 -16.70 -6.54
C GLU A 151 -21.57 -16.55 -5.38
N PHE A 152 -20.93 -15.38 -5.24
CA PHE A 152 -19.96 -15.07 -4.19
C PHE A 152 -20.56 -14.31 -2.98
N GLN A 153 -21.81 -13.87 -3.07
CA GLN A 153 -22.58 -13.24 -1.99
C GLN A 153 -23.49 -14.26 -1.31
#